data_AF-A0A533SJN0-F1
#
_entry.id   AF-A0A533SJN0-F1
#
_cell.length_a   1.000
_cell.length_b   1.000
_cell.length_c   1.000
_cell.angle_alpha   90.00
_cell.angle_beta   90.00
_cell.angle_gamma   90.00
#
_symmetry.space_group_name_H-M   'P 1'
#
loop_
_entity.id
_entity.type
_entity.pdbx_description
1 polymer ?
#
loop_
_entity_poly.entity_id
_entity_poly.type
_entity_poly.pdbx_seq_one_letter_code
_entity_poly.pdbx_strand_id
1 'polypeptide(L)'
;MGIVVGLCVLLPRGKTTETTVDLVGLPVTPAQGFRRVTAPLPLHFPLDQGAHPEYQTEWWYYTGNLVDGAGNRFGYQLTFFRRGIVPPSDAAMGSSTWRTTQVYFAHFALTDVTREQFAYRERFSRGAAGLAGAQGDPTFSVW
;
A
#
# COMPACT_ATOMS: atom_id res chain seq x y z
N MET A 1 -32.72 -42.15 24.34
CA MET A 1 -32.05 -41.45 25.46
C MET A 1 -30.70 -40.95 24.93
N GLY A 2 -30.44 -39.70 24.56
CA GLY A 2 -31.24 -38.49 24.33
C GLY A 2 -30.55 -37.68 23.21
N ILE A 3 -31.33 -36.92 22.45
CA ILE A 3 -30.85 -36.08 21.34
C ILE A 3 -30.29 -34.78 21.93
N VAL A 4 -29.06 -34.39 21.55
CA VAL A 4 -28.53 -33.06 21.82
C VAL A 4 -28.86 -32.16 20.63
N VAL A 5 -29.74 -31.18 20.85
CA VAL A 5 -30.02 -30.10 19.90
C VAL A 5 -29.07 -28.94 20.22
N GLY A 6 -28.07 -28.71 19.38
CA GLY A 6 -27.23 -27.52 19.44
C GLY A 6 -27.94 -26.34 18.80
N LEU A 7 -28.54 -25.47 19.62
CA LEU A 7 -29.11 -24.20 19.17
C LEU A 7 -27.97 -23.21 18.87
N CYS A 8 -27.64 -23.05 17.58
CA CYS A 8 -26.71 -22.01 17.12
C CYS A 8 -27.46 -20.68 17.07
N VAL A 9 -27.33 -19.85 18.11
CA VAL A 9 -27.86 -18.49 18.10
C VAL A 9 -26.91 -17.62 17.25
N LEU A 10 -27.31 -17.36 16.01
CA LEU A 10 -26.67 -16.35 15.16
C LEU A 10 -27.00 -14.97 15.73
N LEU A 11 -26.09 -14.41 16.52
CA LEU A 11 -26.15 -12.99 16.88
C LEU A 11 -25.96 -12.16 15.59
N PRO A 12 -26.79 -11.14 15.34
CA PRO A 12 -26.64 -10.29 14.16
C PRO A 12 -25.27 -9.60 14.20
N ARG A 13 -24.40 -9.95 13.26
CA ARG A 13 -23.16 -9.21 13.01
C ARG A 13 -23.55 -7.77 12.71
N GLY A 14 -23.02 -6.83 13.50
CA GLY A 14 -23.16 -5.40 13.24
C GLY A 14 -22.76 -5.10 11.79
N LYS A 15 -23.43 -4.13 11.16
CA LYS A 15 -23.20 -3.76 9.77
C LYS A 15 -21.70 -3.54 9.54
N THR A 16 -21.04 -4.49 8.89
CA THR A 16 -19.71 -4.28 8.33
C THR A 16 -19.92 -3.25 7.24
N THR A 17 -19.56 -1.99 7.51
CA THR A 17 -19.37 -1.03 6.44
C THR A 17 -18.17 -1.55 5.65
N GLU A 18 -18.41 -2.27 4.57
CA GLU A 18 -17.39 -2.55 3.56
C GLU A 18 -16.92 -1.19 3.03
N THR A 19 -15.87 -0.67 3.63
CA THR A 19 -15.08 0.38 2.99
C THR A 19 -14.22 -0.34 1.99
N THR A 20 -14.75 -0.51 0.78
CA THR A 20 -13.93 -0.86 -0.36
C THR A 20 -12.96 0.30 -0.56
N VAL A 21 -11.71 0.13 -0.12
CA VAL A 21 -10.58 0.93 -0.61
C VAL A 21 -10.30 0.43 -2.01
N ASP A 22 -11.20 0.75 -2.91
CA ASP A 22 -10.89 0.70 -4.32
C ASP A 22 -9.88 1.85 -4.52
N LEU A 23 -8.82 1.62 -5.29
CA LEU A 23 -7.90 2.70 -5.68
C LEU A 23 -8.66 3.55 -6.73
N VAL A 24 -9.84 4.05 -6.34
CA VAL A 24 -10.90 4.63 -7.16
C VAL A 24 -10.35 5.91 -7.75
N GLY A 25 -9.87 5.80 -8.98
CA GLY A 25 -9.45 6.96 -9.75
C GLY A 25 -8.35 6.68 -10.75
N LEU A 26 -7.62 5.57 -10.63
CA LEU A 26 -6.68 5.16 -11.65
C LEU A 26 -7.36 4.13 -12.54
N PRO A 27 -7.73 4.47 -13.79
CA PRO A 27 -8.25 3.47 -14.71
C PRO A 27 -7.32 2.26 -14.73
N VAL A 28 -7.90 1.07 -14.92
CA VAL A 28 -7.14 -0.11 -15.33
C VAL A 28 -6.70 0.12 -16.77
N THR A 29 -5.81 1.09 -16.95
CA THR A 29 -5.14 1.31 -18.22
C THR A 29 -4.25 0.10 -18.40
N PRO A 30 -4.31 -0.57 -19.57
CA PRO A 30 -3.34 -1.60 -19.91
C PRO A 30 -1.94 -1.08 -19.58
N ALA A 31 -1.10 -1.92 -18.98
CA ALA A 31 0.30 -1.59 -18.68
C ALA A 31 1.16 -1.43 -19.95
N GLN A 32 0.57 -0.95 -21.05
CA GLN A 32 1.22 -0.71 -22.32
C GLN A 32 2.32 0.34 -22.11
N GLY A 33 3.53 0.04 -22.58
CA GLY A 33 4.74 0.83 -22.34
C GLY A 33 5.46 0.52 -21.01
N PHE A 34 4.83 -0.12 -20.03
CA PHE A 34 5.52 -0.59 -18.82
C PHE A 34 6.09 -2.01 -19.00
N ARG A 35 7.20 -2.30 -18.30
CA ARG A 35 7.81 -3.64 -18.23
C ARG A 35 6.81 -4.62 -17.62
N ARG A 36 6.83 -5.86 -18.12
CA ARG A 36 6.09 -6.99 -17.56
C ARG A 36 7.05 -7.95 -16.89
N VAL A 37 6.62 -8.55 -15.79
CA VAL A 37 7.34 -9.66 -15.16
C VAL A 37 7.00 -10.92 -15.97
N THR A 38 7.92 -11.39 -16.80
CA THR A 38 7.73 -12.58 -17.66
C THR A 38 8.53 -13.79 -17.18
N ALA A 39 9.52 -13.57 -16.32
CA ALA A 39 10.35 -14.59 -15.71
C ALA A 39 10.92 -14.06 -14.37
N PRO A 40 11.44 -14.94 -13.49
CA PRO A 40 12.21 -14.51 -12.34
C PRO A 40 13.41 -13.66 -12.75
N LEU A 41 13.68 -12.60 -11.98
CA LEU A 41 14.85 -11.74 -12.13
C LEU A 41 15.71 -11.87 -10.87
N PRO A 42 17.05 -11.85 -10.98
CA PRO A 42 17.92 -11.79 -9.80
C PRO A 42 17.71 -10.47 -9.06
N LEU A 43 17.61 -10.53 -7.73
CA LEU A 43 17.46 -9.36 -6.86
C LEU A 43 18.83 -8.86 -6.38
N HIS A 44 19.05 -7.56 -6.47
CA HIS A 44 20.26 -6.85 -6.06
C HIS A 44 19.94 -5.88 -4.93
N PHE A 45 20.40 -6.20 -3.72
CA PHE A 45 20.20 -5.37 -2.56
C PHE A 45 21.44 -4.49 -2.27
N PRO A 46 21.27 -3.24 -1.81
CA PRO A 46 20.02 -2.60 -1.39
C PRO A 46 19.22 -1.93 -2.53
N LEU A 47 19.73 -1.92 -3.76
CA LEU A 47 19.12 -1.22 -4.90
C LEU A 47 17.63 -1.57 -5.10
N ASP A 48 17.30 -2.87 -5.11
CA ASP A 48 15.96 -3.40 -5.38
C ASP A 48 15.00 -3.27 -4.18
N GLN A 49 15.41 -2.58 -3.09
CA GLN A 49 14.47 -2.07 -2.09
C GLN A 49 13.81 -0.76 -2.54
N GLY A 50 14.45 -0.02 -3.45
CA GLY A 50 13.95 1.24 -3.98
C GLY A 50 12.81 1.07 -4.98
N ALA A 51 12.45 2.16 -5.64
CA ALA A 51 11.40 2.12 -6.66
C ALA A 51 11.88 1.43 -7.94
N HIS A 52 10.95 0.73 -8.63
CA HIS A 52 11.15 0.20 -10.00
C HIS A 52 10.24 0.91 -11.03
N PRO A 53 10.60 2.13 -11.49
CA PRO A 53 9.80 2.98 -12.39
C PRO A 53 9.31 2.33 -13.69
N GLU A 54 10.00 1.30 -14.17
CA GLU A 54 9.67 0.58 -15.39
C GLU A 54 8.41 -0.26 -15.27
N TYR A 55 7.99 -0.62 -14.06
CA TYR A 55 6.73 -1.33 -13.81
C TYR A 55 5.59 -0.35 -13.55
N GLN A 56 4.34 -0.74 -13.82
CA GLN A 56 3.23 0.19 -13.62
C GLN A 56 2.82 0.32 -12.15
N THR A 57 2.92 -0.76 -11.36
CA THR A 57 2.50 -0.81 -9.95
C THR A 57 3.63 -1.36 -9.10
N GLU A 58 3.77 -0.80 -7.91
CA GLU A 58 4.68 -1.29 -6.88
C GLU A 58 4.12 -0.95 -5.50
N TRP A 59 4.52 -1.72 -4.49
CA TRP A 59 4.13 -1.50 -3.11
C TRP A 59 5.25 -1.81 -2.12
N TRP A 60 5.26 -1.06 -1.02
CA TRP A 60 5.99 -1.37 0.20
C TRP A 60 4.96 -1.64 1.29
N TYR A 61 4.92 -2.86 1.80
CA TYR A 61 3.87 -3.31 2.70
C TYR A 61 4.44 -3.84 4.02
N TYR A 62 4.13 -3.13 5.10
CA TYR A 62 4.56 -3.46 6.45
C TYR A 62 3.35 -3.79 7.30
N THR A 63 3.40 -4.92 7.98
CA THR A 63 2.39 -5.32 8.96
C THR A 63 3.08 -5.86 10.19
N GLY A 64 2.44 -5.70 11.34
CA GLY A 64 3.00 -6.21 12.57
C GLY A 64 2.08 -6.09 13.75
N ASN A 65 2.55 -6.66 14.86
CA ASN A 65 1.89 -6.57 16.15
C ASN A 65 2.84 -5.88 17.13
N LEU A 66 2.30 -4.98 17.93
CA LEU A 66 3.04 -4.19 18.92
C LEU A 66 2.44 -4.43 20.30
N VAL A 67 3.28 -4.26 21.32
CA VAL A 67 2.87 -4.22 22.71
C VAL A 67 3.50 -2.97 23.32
N ASP A 68 2.71 -2.13 23.96
CA ASP A 68 3.23 -0.95 24.67
C ASP A 68 3.80 -1.30 26.05
N GLY A 69 4.39 -0.31 26.73
CA GLY A 69 4.96 -0.52 28.07
C GLY A 69 3.94 -0.89 29.14
N ALA A 70 2.63 -0.71 28.90
CA ALA A 70 1.55 -1.11 29.79
C ALA A 70 0.96 -2.49 29.45
N GLY A 71 1.44 -3.14 28.39
CA GLY A 71 0.95 -4.44 27.93
C GLY A 71 -0.24 -4.39 26.97
N ASN A 72 -0.68 -3.21 26.52
CA ASN A 72 -1.74 -3.09 25.52
C ASN A 72 -1.24 -3.61 24.17
N ARG A 73 -2.12 -4.31 23.45
CA ARG A 73 -1.79 -4.93 22.16
C ARG A 73 -2.33 -4.11 21.01
N PHE A 74 -1.48 -3.94 20.00
CA PHE A 74 -1.85 -3.26 18.76
C PHE A 74 -1.50 -4.10 17.55
N GLY A 75 -2.36 -4.08 16.54
CA GLY A 75 -2.01 -4.46 15.17
C GLY A 75 -1.77 -3.21 14.35
N TYR A 76 -0.77 -3.20 13.48
CA TYR A 76 -0.59 -2.11 12.52
C TYR A 76 -0.39 -2.61 11.11
N GLN A 77 -0.72 -1.74 10.18
CA GLN A 77 -0.49 -1.92 8.75
C GLN A 77 -0.08 -0.57 8.16
N LEU A 78 1.04 -0.55 7.43
CA LEU A 78 1.52 0.59 6.67
C LEU A 78 1.79 0.14 5.23
N THR A 79 1.10 0.74 4.27
CA THR A 79 1.33 0.49 2.85
C THR A 79 1.63 1.76 2.11
N PHE A 80 2.68 1.75 1.30
CA PHE A 80 2.92 2.71 0.25
C PHE A 80 2.67 2.04 -1.08
N PHE A 81 1.85 2.64 -1.93
CA PHE A 81 1.59 2.22 -3.30
C PHE A 81 2.15 3.26 -4.25
N ARG A 82 2.84 2.80 -5.28
CA ARG A 82 3.25 3.62 -6.41
C ARG A 82 2.51 3.15 -7.65
N ARG A 83 1.95 4.11 -8.40
CA ARG A 83 1.38 3.85 -9.73
C ARG A 83 2.00 4.77 -10.76
N GLY A 84 2.56 4.18 -11.81
CA GLY A 84 2.92 4.87 -13.04
C GLY A 84 1.68 5.25 -13.85
N ILE A 85 1.57 6.53 -14.20
CA ILE A 85 0.52 7.10 -15.05
C ILE A 85 1.01 7.21 -16.50
N VAL A 86 2.32 7.46 -16.69
CA VAL A 86 2.97 7.52 -18.00
C VAL A 86 4.19 6.62 -17.99
N PRO A 87 4.38 5.72 -18.97
CA PRO A 87 5.58 4.91 -19.09
C PRO A 87 6.84 5.77 -19.17
N PRO A 88 7.99 5.31 -18.64
CA PRO A 88 9.25 6.05 -18.74
C PRO A 88 9.66 6.40 -20.18
N SER A 89 9.30 5.57 -21.17
CA SER A 89 9.56 5.83 -22.60
C SER A 89 8.80 7.02 -23.17
N ASP A 90 7.63 7.32 -22.61
CA ASP A 90 6.67 8.30 -23.13
C ASP A 90 6.68 9.59 -22.30
N ALA A 91 7.55 9.66 -21.29
CA ALA A 91 7.73 10.82 -20.43
C ALA A 91 8.26 12.00 -21.27
N ALA A 92 7.36 12.85 -21.75
CA ALA A 92 7.73 14.05 -22.49
C ALA A 92 8.67 14.94 -21.66
N MET A 93 9.76 15.39 -22.28
CA MET A 93 10.72 16.30 -21.66
C MET A 93 10.11 17.70 -21.49
N GLY A 94 9.34 17.90 -20.41
CA GLY A 94 8.87 19.21 -19.97
C GLY A 94 9.58 19.62 -18.68
N SER A 95 9.92 20.90 -18.54
CA SER A 95 10.79 21.46 -17.48
C SER A 95 10.11 21.77 -16.14
N SER A 96 8.84 21.43 -15.94
CA SER A 96 8.15 21.77 -14.68
C SER A 96 8.50 20.80 -13.56
N THR A 97 9.03 21.32 -12.45
CA THR A 97 9.29 20.56 -11.21
C THR A 97 8.05 19.86 -10.63
N TRP A 98 6.85 20.30 -11.01
CA TRP A 98 5.56 19.74 -10.56
C TRP A 98 5.02 18.64 -11.49
N ARG A 99 5.63 18.46 -12.67
CA ARG A 99 5.24 17.40 -13.60
C ARG A 99 5.61 16.05 -12.99
N THR A 100 4.67 15.12 -12.98
CA THR A 100 4.89 13.76 -12.52
C THR A 100 4.38 12.77 -13.54
N THR A 101 5.07 11.64 -13.66
CA THR A 101 4.58 10.46 -14.38
C THR A 101 4.07 9.38 -13.42
N GLN A 102 4.12 9.65 -12.11
CA GLN A 102 3.79 8.69 -11.06
C GLN A 102 3.03 9.33 -9.90
N VAL A 103 2.17 8.55 -9.26
CA VAL A 103 1.48 8.94 -8.02
C VAL A 103 1.78 7.93 -6.94
N TYR A 104 1.84 8.43 -5.71
CA TYR A 104 2.05 7.64 -4.51
C TYR A 104 0.82 7.77 -3.61
N PHE A 105 0.46 6.66 -2.97
CA PHE A 105 -0.59 6.56 -1.99
C PHE A 105 -0.05 5.86 -0.76
N ALA A 106 -0.20 6.45 0.42
CA ALA A 106 0.14 5.84 1.69
C ALA A 106 -1.14 5.59 2.50
N HIS A 107 -1.28 4.39 3.05
CA HIS A 107 -2.33 4.01 3.99
C HIS A 107 -1.69 3.49 5.26
N PHE A 108 -2.07 4.05 6.40
CA PHE A 108 -1.65 3.57 7.72
C PHE A 108 -2.86 3.28 8.58
N ALA A 109 -2.93 2.07 9.13
CA ALA A 109 -3.97 1.63 10.04
C ALA A 109 -3.37 1.10 11.34
N LEU A 110 -4.10 1.34 12.44
CA LEU A 110 -3.78 0.87 13.77
C LEU A 110 -5.05 0.31 14.42
N THR A 111 -4.96 -0.93 14.90
CA THR A 111 -5.99 -1.61 15.67
C THR A 111 -5.53 -1.67 17.13
N ASP A 112 -6.23 -0.99 18.04
CA ASP A 112 -6.09 -1.17 19.48
C ASP A 112 -6.98 -2.35 19.91
N VAL A 113 -6.35 -3.47 20.25
CA VAL A 113 -7.06 -4.70 20.63
C VAL A 113 -7.70 -4.55 22.00
N THR A 114 -7.03 -3.85 22.93
CA THR A 114 -7.52 -3.69 24.30
C THR A 114 -8.78 -2.84 24.34
N ARG A 115 -8.85 -1.79 23.51
CA ARG A 115 -10.00 -0.87 23.46
C ARG A 115 -11.01 -1.20 22.37
N GLU A 116 -10.76 -2.23 21.55
CA GLU A 116 -11.56 -2.58 20.38
C GLU A 116 -11.74 -1.40 19.41
N GLN A 117 -10.68 -0.62 19.19
CA GLN A 117 -10.70 0.56 18.33
C GLN A 117 -9.86 0.35 17.08
N PHE A 118 -10.34 0.90 15.97
CA PHE A 118 -9.65 0.92 14.70
C PHE A 118 -9.53 2.36 14.20
N ALA A 119 -8.32 2.77 13.83
CA ALA A 119 -8.05 4.08 13.26
C ALA A 119 -7.19 3.92 12.01
N TYR A 120 -7.43 4.77 11.01
CA TYR A 120 -6.60 4.82 9.81
C TYR A 120 -6.42 6.25 9.30
N ARG A 121 -5.38 6.43 8.49
CA ARG A 121 -5.07 7.66 7.76
C ARG A 121 -4.49 7.32 6.40
N GLU A 122 -4.76 8.22 5.47
CA GLU A 122 -4.43 8.06 4.06
C GLU A 122 -3.85 9.35 3.50
N ARG A 123 -2.91 9.23 2.56
CA ARG A 123 -2.34 10.38 1.86
C ARG A 123 -1.99 10.02 0.43
N PHE A 124 -2.30 10.94 -0.49
CA PHE A 124 -1.86 10.88 -1.88
C PHE A 124 -0.84 11.98 -2.15
N SER A 125 0.15 11.68 -2.98
CA SER A 125 1.18 12.63 -3.36
C SER A 125 1.71 12.37 -4.77
N ARG A 126 2.31 13.40 -5.37
CA ARG A 126 2.98 13.29 -6.67
C ARG A 126 4.39 12.76 -6.45
N GLY A 127 4.87 11.89 -7.34
CA GLY A 127 6.29 11.53 -7.44
C GLY A 127 7.14 12.65 -8.05
N ALA A 128 6.97 13.90 -7.59
CA ALA A 128 7.63 15.09 -8.11
C ALA A 128 7.88 16.10 -6.99
N ALA A 129 8.79 17.05 -7.23
CA ALA A 129 9.16 18.10 -6.25
C ALA A 129 9.59 17.58 -4.86
N GLY A 130 10.07 16.33 -4.77
CA GLY A 130 10.44 15.69 -3.50
C GLY A 130 9.26 15.31 -2.59
N LEU A 131 8.02 15.36 -3.08
CA LEU A 131 6.82 15.17 -2.27
C LEU A 131 6.48 13.71 -1.95
N ALA A 132 6.99 12.77 -2.74
CA ALA A 132 6.93 11.34 -2.49
C ALA A 132 7.96 10.61 -3.33
N GLY A 133 8.39 9.44 -2.86
CA GLY A 133 9.38 8.63 -3.56
C GLY A 133 9.81 7.40 -2.75
N ALA A 134 10.65 6.59 -3.38
CA ALA A 134 11.37 5.53 -2.70
C ALA A 134 12.79 5.38 -3.28
N GLN A 135 13.73 5.03 -2.43
CA GLN A 135 15.15 4.90 -2.75
C GLN A 135 15.69 3.67 -2.03
N GLY A 136 16.56 2.90 -2.70
CA GLY A 136 17.22 1.73 -2.11
C GLY A 136 18.65 2.02 -1.61
N ASP A 137 19.44 2.73 -2.41
CA ASP A 137 20.87 3.04 -2.16
C ASP A 137 21.09 4.57 -2.08
N PRO A 138 21.92 5.12 -1.15
CA PRO A 138 22.75 4.43 -0.16
C PRO A 138 21.99 3.96 1.08
N THR A 139 20.74 4.37 1.25
CA THR A 139 19.90 3.96 2.37
C THR A 139 18.47 3.84 1.92
N PHE A 140 17.83 2.74 2.30
CA PHE A 140 16.45 2.49 1.97
C PHE A 140 15.54 3.54 2.62
N SER A 141 14.68 4.15 1.82
CA SER A 141 13.63 5.06 2.29
C SER A 141 12.42 5.02 1.36
N VAL A 142 11.25 5.26 1.93
CA VAL A 142 9.99 5.53 1.22
C VAL A 142 9.27 6.65 1.96
N TRP A 143 8.80 7.67 1.24
CA TRP A 143 8.20 8.88 1.80
C TRP A 143 7.02 9.39 0.99
#